data_AF-A0A3D5G3I2-F1
#
_entry.id   AF-A0A3D5G3I2-F1
#
_cell.length_a   1.000
_cell.length_b   1.000
_cell.length_c   1.000
_cell.angle_alpha   90.00
_cell.angle_beta   90.00
_cell.angle_gamma   90.00
#
_symmetry.space_group_name_H-M   'P 1'
#
loop_
_entity.id
_entity.type
_entity.pdbx_description
1 polymer ?
#
loop_
_entity_poly.entity_id
_entity_poly.type
_entity_poly.pdbx_seq_one_letter_code
_entity_poly.pdbx_strand_id
1 'polypeptide(L)'
;MGGNNGVEIQIYATGIFDAVLNDLCSSVAVELGQPKERISVEMVGRGLEHFSRSLLRGESTDVVTYLVEHHKMLGLIKQERKGHREKVTYYQEIWVSTA
;
A
#
# COMPACT_ATOMS: atom_id res chain seq x y z
N MET A 1 35.16 -15.38 -7.96
CA MET A 1 33.87 -15.84 -7.38
C MET A 1 32.88 -14.67 -7.43
N GLY A 2 31.70 -14.86 -8.05
CA GLY A 2 30.48 -14.11 -7.70
C GLY A 2 30.15 -12.83 -8.46
N GLY A 3 29.81 -12.91 -9.76
CA GLY A 3 29.24 -11.78 -10.51
C GLY A 3 27.79 -12.01 -10.97
N ASN A 4 27.44 -13.23 -11.39
CA ASN A 4 26.09 -13.57 -11.86
C ASN A 4 25.05 -13.76 -10.75
N ASN A 5 25.48 -14.06 -9.51
CA ASN A 5 24.55 -14.40 -8.43
C ASN A 5 23.92 -13.17 -7.75
N GLY A 6 24.58 -12.00 -7.84
CA GLY A 6 24.13 -10.80 -7.15
C GLY A 6 22.83 -10.21 -7.73
N VAL A 7 22.72 -10.19 -9.05
CA VAL A 7 21.52 -9.71 -9.75
C VAL A 7 20.33 -10.64 -9.49
N GLU A 8 20.56 -11.94 -9.55
CA GLU A 8 19.54 -12.94 -9.27
C GLU A 8 19.03 -12.83 -7.82
N ILE A 9 19.94 -12.68 -6.85
CA ILE A 9 19.56 -12.43 -5.45
C ILE A 9 18.75 -11.13 -5.30
N GLN A 10 19.10 -10.05 -6.00
CA GLN A 10 18.36 -8.79 -5.94
C GLN A 10 16.95 -8.92 -6.52
N ILE A 11 16.78 -9.66 -7.62
CA ILE A 11 15.46 -9.92 -8.22
C ILE A 11 14.60 -10.71 -7.23
N TYR A 12 15.13 -11.79 -6.66
CA TYR A 12 14.38 -12.56 -5.66
C TYR A 12 14.07 -11.76 -4.40
N ALA A 13 15.04 -11.00 -3.87
CA ALA A 13 14.84 -10.16 -2.71
C ALA A 13 13.74 -9.12 -2.94
N THR A 14 13.77 -8.46 -4.10
CA THR A 14 12.75 -7.46 -4.46
C THR A 14 11.39 -8.12 -4.64
N GLY A 15 11.32 -9.29 -5.29
CA GLY A 15 10.07 -10.03 -5.47
C GLY A 15 9.44 -10.49 -4.16
N ILE A 16 10.25 -11.02 -3.23
CA ILE A 16 9.78 -11.44 -1.89
C ILE A 16 9.31 -10.22 -1.10
N PHE A 17 10.07 -9.12 -1.13
CA PHE A 17 9.70 -7.89 -0.43
C PHE A 17 8.37 -7.34 -0.94
N ASP A 18 8.20 -7.25 -2.26
CA ASP A 18 6.96 -6.77 -2.88
C ASP A 18 5.77 -7.68 -2.56
N ALA A 19 5.96 -9.01 -2.58
CA ALA A 19 4.92 -9.97 -2.22
C ALA A 19 4.41 -9.79 -0.78
N VAL A 20 5.34 -9.65 0.18
CA VAL A 20 5.01 -9.40 1.60
C VAL A 20 4.32 -8.04 1.77
N LEU A 21 4.84 -7.00 1.10
CA LEU A 21 4.27 -5.66 1.17
C LEU A 21 2.84 -5.61 0.60
N ASN A 22 2.60 -6.35 -0.48
CA ASN A 22 1.30 -6.46 -1.13
C ASN A 22 0.28 -7.24 -0.26
N ASP A 23 0.73 -8.27 0.46
CA ASP A 23 -0.11 -8.97 1.45
C ASP A 23 -0.46 -8.06 2.64
N LEU A 24 0.52 -7.32 3.15
CA LEU A 24 0.31 -6.31 4.20
C LEU A 24 -0.68 -5.22 3.76
N CYS A 25 -0.56 -4.72 2.53
CA CYS A 25 -1.53 -3.77 1.97
C CYS A 25 -2.94 -4.35 1.92
N SER A 26 -3.07 -5.64 1.65
CA SER A 26 -4.37 -6.33 1.61
C SER A 26 -4.98 -6.41 3.01
N SER A 27 -4.18 -6.74 4.03
CA SER A 27 -4.62 -6.77 5.43
C SER A 27 -5.05 -5.37 5.91
N VAL A 28 -4.26 -4.34 5.63
CA VAL A 28 -4.60 -2.94 5.96
C VAL A 28 -5.87 -2.49 5.23
N ALA A 29 -6.07 -2.90 3.98
CA ALA A 29 -7.28 -2.59 3.21
C ALA A 29 -8.54 -3.16 3.87
N VAL A 30 -8.47 -4.42 4.32
CA VAL A 30 -9.56 -5.11 5.03
C VAL A 30 -9.92 -4.35 6.31
N GLU A 31 -8.94 -4.04 7.15
CA GLU A 31 -9.17 -3.34 8.43
C GLU A 31 -9.68 -1.89 8.25
N LEU A 32 -9.25 -1.20 7.19
CA LEU A 32 -9.75 0.15 6.87
C LEU A 32 -11.09 0.15 6.12
N GLY A 33 -11.61 -1.02 5.73
CA GLY A 33 -12.80 -1.13 4.89
C GLY A 33 -12.64 -0.43 3.54
N GLN A 34 -11.43 -0.43 2.97
CA GLN A 34 -11.12 0.20 1.69
C GLN A 34 -10.82 -0.85 0.62
N PRO A 35 -11.13 -0.58 -0.66
CA PRO A 35 -10.58 -1.38 -1.76
C PRO A 35 -9.05 -1.35 -1.74
N LYS A 36 -8.42 -2.48 -2.04
CA LYS A 36 -6.95 -2.60 -2.03
C LYS A 36 -6.27 -1.58 -2.95
N GLU A 37 -6.89 -1.27 -4.08
CA GLU A 37 -6.40 -0.32 -5.09
C GLU A 37 -6.24 1.08 -4.51
N ARG A 38 -7.00 1.40 -3.45
CA ARG A 38 -6.93 2.66 -2.73
C ARG A 38 -5.79 2.73 -1.71
N ILE A 39 -5.19 1.61 -1.33
CA ILE A 39 -4.04 1.60 -0.43
C ILE A 39 -2.76 1.89 -1.23
N SER A 40 -1.95 2.82 -0.72
CA SER A 40 -0.67 3.17 -1.31
C SER A 40 0.44 2.26 -0.79
N VAL A 41 0.90 1.35 -1.66
CA VAL A 41 2.01 0.42 -1.38
C VAL A 41 3.26 1.18 -0.92
N GLU A 42 3.59 2.29 -1.57
CA GLU A 42 4.72 3.14 -1.19
C GLU A 42 4.58 3.67 0.24
N MET A 43 3.39 4.16 0.61
CA MET A 43 3.18 4.74 1.94
C MET A 43 3.12 3.68 3.04
N VAL A 44 2.62 2.48 2.74
CA VAL A 44 2.71 1.33 3.64
C VAL A 44 4.18 0.95 3.86
N GLY A 45 4.98 0.90 2.80
CA GLY A 45 6.42 0.64 2.88
C GLY A 45 7.15 1.68 3.72
N ARG A 46 6.88 2.98 3.50
CA ARG A 46 7.42 4.07 4.35
C ARG A 46 6.95 3.96 5.80
N GLY A 47 5.71 3.53 6.03
CA GLY A 47 5.13 3.31 7.35
C GLY A 47 5.86 2.26 8.19
N LEU A 48 6.53 1.28 7.54
CA LEU A 48 7.33 0.27 8.23
C LEU A 48 8.50 0.87 9.00
N GLU A 49 9.11 1.97 8.53
CA GLU A 49 10.17 2.66 9.26
C GLU A 49 9.64 3.27 10.56
N HIS A 50 8.44 3.84 10.52
CA HIS A 50 7.77 4.40 11.69
C HIS A 50 7.36 3.31 12.69
N PHE A 51 6.76 2.23 12.19
CA PHE A 51 6.44 1.06 13.01
C PHE A 51 7.68 0.47 13.67
N SER A 52 8.77 0.26 12.93
CA SER A 52 10.02 -0.29 13.44
C SER A 52 10.56 0.52 14.63
N ARG A 53 10.51 1.87 14.55
CA ARG A 53 10.89 2.74 15.67
C ARG A 53 9.96 2.59 16.87
N SER A 54 8.65 2.48 16.66
CA SER A 54 7.67 2.29 17.72
C SER A 54 7.80 0.91 18.39
N LEU A 55 8.07 -0.14 17.60
CA LEU A 55 8.34 -1.50 18.07
C LEU A 55 9.58 -1.55 18.94
N LEU A 56 10.68 -0.92 18.51
CA LEU A 56 11.92 -0.84 19.29
C LEU A 56 11.76 -0.07 20.61
N ARG A 57 10.76 0.82 20.70
CA ARG A 57 10.38 1.53 21.94
C ARG A 57 9.39 0.77 22.81
N GLY A 58 8.86 -0.36 22.34
CA GLY A 58 7.82 -1.13 23.02
C GLY A 58 6.44 -0.46 23.00
N GLU A 59 6.23 0.53 22.15
CA GLU A 59 4.98 1.29 22.04
C GLU A 59 3.94 0.58 21.15
N SER A 60 4.41 -0.22 20.18
CA SER A 60 3.57 -0.98 19.26
C SER A 60 4.09 -2.41 19.10
N THR A 61 3.21 -3.37 18.87
CA THR A 61 3.56 -4.79 18.71
C THR A 61 3.02 -5.41 17.43
N ASP A 62 1.95 -4.84 16.87
CA ASP A 62 1.31 -5.31 15.64
C ASP A 62 1.38 -4.25 14.54
N VAL A 63 1.89 -4.66 13.37
CA VAL A 63 2.14 -3.74 12.25
C VAL A 63 0.85 -3.29 11.57
N VAL A 64 -0.14 -4.18 11.45
CA VAL A 64 -1.41 -3.85 10.79
C VAL A 64 -2.16 -2.82 11.63
N THR A 65 -2.31 -3.10 12.93
CA THR A 65 -2.93 -2.19 13.91
C THR A 65 -2.26 -0.82 13.89
N TYR A 66 -0.92 -0.77 13.95
CA TYR A 66 -0.18 0.50 13.90
C TYR A 66 -0.49 1.30 12.63
N LEU A 67 -0.42 0.66 11.46
CA LEU A 67 -0.67 1.31 10.17
C LEU A 67 -2.11 1.81 10.05
N VAL A 68 -3.09 1.02 10.53
CA VAL A 68 -4.51 1.37 10.54
C VAL A 68 -4.78 2.56 11.45
N GLU A 69 -4.26 2.58 12.67
CA GLU A 69 -4.44 3.69 13.60
C GLU A 69 -3.84 5.00 13.08
N HIS A 70 -2.69 4.91 12.41
CA HIS A 70 -1.95 6.07 11.90
C HIS A 70 -2.22 6.39 10.42
N HIS A 71 -3.21 5.74 9.79
CA HIS A 71 -3.41 5.77 8.33
C HIS A 71 -3.53 7.19 7.74
N LYS A 72 -4.09 8.14 8.49
CA LYS A 72 -4.25 9.54 8.06
C LYS A 72 -2.91 10.28 8.07
N MET A 73 -2.13 10.12 9.14
CA MET A 73 -0.81 10.74 9.28
C MET A 73 0.17 10.17 8.25
N LEU A 74 0.08 8.87 8.00
CA LEU A 74 0.90 8.16 7.02
C LEU A 74 0.41 8.30 5.58
N GLY A 75 -0.76 8.90 5.33
CA GLY A 75 -1.31 9.06 3.98
C GLY A 75 -1.55 7.73 3.24
N LEU A 76 -1.97 6.67 3.96
CA LEU A 76 -2.08 5.32 3.38
C LEU A 76 -3.16 5.20 2.31
N ILE A 77 -4.25 5.97 2.44
CA ILE A 77 -5.36 5.96 1.49
C ILE A 77 -5.08 7.02 0.42
N LYS A 78 -4.99 6.58 -0.84
CA LYS A 78 -4.85 7.47 -2.00
C LYS A 78 -6.03 8.43 -2.06
N GLN A 79 -5.76 9.72 -2.15
CA GLN A 79 -6.79 10.72 -2.41
C GLN A 79 -7.27 10.63 -3.87
N GLU A 80 -8.59 10.63 -4.07
CA GLU A 80 -9.16 10.82 -5.40
C GLU A 80 -8.99 12.27 -5.82
N ARG A 81 -8.26 12.50 -6.91
CA ARG A 81 -8.17 13.84 -7.51
C ARG A 81 -9.49 14.17 -8.20
N LYS A 82 -9.97 15.41 -8.02
CA LYS A 82 -11.23 15.92 -8.60
C LYS A 82 -11.37 15.62 -10.10
N GLY A 83 -10.33 15.86 -10.89
CA GLY A 83 -10.35 15.59 -12.34
C GLY A 83 -10.36 14.11 -12.73
N HIS A 84 -9.95 13.20 -11.85
CA HIS A 84 -10.11 11.76 -12.08
C HIS A 84 -11.56 11.35 -11.82
N ARG A 85 -12.17 11.86 -10.75
CA ARG A 85 -13.58 11.62 -10.42
C ARG A 85 -14.51 12.07 -11.55
N GLU A 86 -14.30 13.28 -12.06
CA GLU A 86 -15.09 13.84 -13.17
C GLU A 86 -14.97 13.01 -14.46
N LYS A 87 -13.76 12.53 -14.79
CA LYS A 87 -13.55 11.66 -15.96
C LYS A 87 -14.24 10.30 -15.79
N VAL A 88 -14.12 9.67 -14.62
CA VAL A 88 -14.79 8.38 -14.36
C VAL A 88 -16.31 8.53 -14.50
N THR A 89 -16.90 9.60 -13.94
CA THR A 89 -18.33 9.90 -14.10
C THR A 89 -18.71 10.09 -15.57
N TYR A 90 -17.96 10.90 -16.33
CA TYR A 90 -18.21 11.12 -17.76
C TYR A 90 -18.18 9.82 -18.59
N TYR A 91 -17.20 8.94 -18.35
CA TYR A 91 -17.16 7.65 -19.05
C TYR A 91 -18.34 6.76 -18.66
N GLN A 92 -18.72 6.71 -17.38
CA GLN A 92 -19.88 5.94 -16.93
C GLN A 92 -21.17 6.43 -17.58
N GLU A 93 -21.37 7.75 -17.71
CA GLU A 93 -22.55 8.32 -18.39
C GLU A 93 -22.62 7.94 -19.88
N ILE A 94 -21.49 7.97 -20.60
CA ILE A 94 -21.44 7.57 -22.03
C ILE A 94 -21.79 6.10 -22.22
N TRP A 95 -21.17 5.22 -21.42
CA TRP A 95 -21.34 3.77 -21.57
C TRP A 95 -22.72 3.29 -21.08
N VAL A 96 -23.33 3.97 -20.13
CA VAL A 96 -24.72 3.69 -19.69
C VAL A 96 -25.75 4.21 -20.70
N SER A 97 -25.49 5.34 -21.38
CA SER A 97 -26.41 5.89 -22.39
C SER A 97 -26.43 5.11 -23.72
N THR A 98 -25.51 4.18 -23.93
CA THR A 98 -25.37 3.40 -25.17
C THR A 98 -25.91 1.96 -25.03
N ALA A 99 -26.37 1.56 -23.84
CA ALA A 99 -26.98 0.27 -23.53
C ALA A 99 -28.51 0.40 -23.42
#